data_AF-A0A2S9WQK4-F1
#
_entry.id   AF-A0A2S9WQK4-F1
#
_cell.length_a   1.000
_cell.length_b   1.000
_cell.length_c   1.000
_cell.angle_alpha   90.00
_cell.angle_beta   90.00
_cell.angle_gamma   90.00
#
_symmetry.space_group_name_H-M   'P 1'
#
loop_
_entity.id
_entity.type
_entity.pdbx_description
1 polymer ?
#
loop_
_entity_poly.entity_id
_entity_poly.type
_entity_poly.pdbx_seq_one_letter_code
_entity_poly.pdbx_strand_id
1 'polypeptide(L)'
;MNFSKRSFHFSVFSIVLMVAFLILSMSNRNGSTALDSVVGYLITLFFVTVIIGFVLALLSIKEKASLKKHIALVVNIGLALLLTYHTLQNLSTISKAFS
;
A
#
# COMPACT_ATOMS: atom_id res chain seq x y z
N MET A 1 -14.59 16.00 11.34
CA MET A 1 -14.42 14.84 10.41
C MET A 1 -13.60 13.78 11.15
N ASN A 2 -14.00 12.50 11.17
CA ASN A 2 -13.35 11.48 12.02
C ASN A 2 -12.28 10.72 11.20
N PHE A 3 -11.05 11.24 11.24
CA PHE A 3 -9.93 10.76 10.42
C PHE A 3 -9.42 9.39 10.88
N SER A 4 -9.47 9.10 12.19
CA SER A 4 -9.11 7.81 12.75
C SER A 4 -9.94 6.66 12.17
N LYS A 5 -11.26 6.83 12.03
CA LYS A 5 -12.12 5.80 11.40
C LYS A 5 -11.73 5.57 9.95
N ARG A 6 -11.50 6.62 9.16
CA ARG A 6 -11.13 6.48 7.73
C ARG A 6 -9.76 5.83 7.57
N SER A 7 -8.75 6.28 8.32
CA SER A 7 -7.41 5.67 8.32
C SER A 7 -7.45 4.16 8.64
N PHE A 8 -8.32 3.74 9.56
CA PHE A 8 -8.51 2.31 9.84
C PHE A 8 -9.09 1.54 8.64
N HIS A 9 -10.10 2.08 7.95
CA HIS A 9 -10.65 1.44 6.74
C HIS A 9 -9.60 1.33 5.62
N PHE A 10 -8.81 2.38 5.39
CA PHE A 10 -7.71 2.33 4.43
C PHE A 10 -6.65 1.29 4.82
N SER A 11 -6.36 1.13 6.12
CA SER A 11 -5.44 0.09 6.60
C SER A 11 -5.95 -1.30 6.25
N VAL A 12 -7.22 -1.59 6.55
CA VAL A 12 -7.85 -2.88 6.27
C VAL A 12 -7.90 -3.14 4.76
N PHE A 13 -8.32 -2.15 3.97
CA PHE A 13 -8.40 -2.28 2.52
C PHE A 13 -7.02 -2.53 1.89
N SER A 14 -5.98 -1.83 2.35
CA SER A 14 -4.60 -2.09 1.91
C SER A 14 -4.11 -3.48 2.28
N ILE A 15 -4.44 -3.99 3.48
CA ILE A 15 -4.09 -5.37 3.87
C ILE A 15 -4.78 -6.38 2.94
N VAL A 16 -6.07 -6.19 2.65
CA VAL A 16 -6.82 -7.06 1.73
C VAL A 16 -6.19 -7.06 0.34
N LEU A 17 -5.83 -5.89 -0.18
CA LEU A 17 -5.11 -5.75 -1.46
C LEU A 17 -3.74 -6.45 -1.41
N MET A 18 -2.99 -6.31 -0.32
CA MET A 18 -1.70 -6.98 -0.13
C MET A 18 -1.84 -8.50 -0.19
N VAL A 19 -2.85 -9.08 0.48
CA VAL A 19 -3.15 -10.51 0.41
C VAL A 19 -3.52 -10.92 -1.01
N ALA A 20 -4.34 -10.12 -1.71
CA ALA A 20 -4.67 -10.38 -3.11
C ALA A 20 -3.42 -10.42 -4.01
N PHE A 21 -2.43 -9.54 -3.79
CA PHE A 21 -1.16 -9.62 -4.52
C PHE A 21 -0.35 -10.87 -4.20
N LEU A 22 -0.29 -11.29 -2.94
CA LEU A 22 0.42 -12.51 -2.57
C LEU A 22 -0.17 -13.71 -3.32
N ILE A 23 -1.50 -13.80 -3.41
CA ILE A 23 -2.18 -14.84 -4.18
C ILE A 23 -1.84 -14.72 -5.67
N LEU A 24 -1.97 -13.53 -6.26
CA LEU A 24 -1.66 -13.28 -7.68
C LEU A 24 -0.18 -13.47 -8.03
N SER A 25 0.73 -13.35 -7.05
CA SER A 25 2.16 -13.57 -7.23
C SER A 25 2.52 -15.06 -7.37
N MET A 26 1.68 -15.95 -6.83
CA MET A 26 1.84 -17.40 -6.94
C MET A 26 1.20 -17.97 -8.21
N SER A 27 0.35 -17.19 -8.90
CA SER A 27 -0.30 -17.60 -10.14
C SER A 27 0.70 -17.67 -11.30
N ASN A 28 0.75 -18.81 -11.99
CA ASN A 28 1.62 -19.00 -13.14
C ASN A 28 1.11 -18.17 -14.33
N ARG A 29 1.85 -17.12 -14.69
CA ARG A 29 1.49 -16.20 -15.76
C ARG A 29 1.96 -16.78 -17.08
N ASN A 30 1.16 -17.66 -17.68
CA ASN A 30 1.41 -18.25 -19.01
C ASN A 30 1.25 -17.21 -20.15
N GLY A 31 1.94 -16.07 -20.07
CA GLY A 31 1.91 -15.03 -21.11
C GLY A 31 0.57 -14.31 -21.28
N SER A 32 -0.33 -14.40 -20.29
CA SER A 32 -1.63 -13.72 -20.34
C SER A 32 -1.49 -12.21 -20.10
N THR A 33 -1.53 -11.44 -21.18
CA THR A 33 -1.51 -9.96 -21.16
C THR A 33 -2.66 -9.35 -20.35
N ALA A 34 -3.79 -10.05 -20.24
CA ALA A 34 -4.92 -9.62 -19.42
C ALA A 34 -4.62 -9.67 -17.91
N LEU A 35 -3.98 -10.76 -17.44
CA LEU A 35 -3.60 -10.89 -16.03
C LEU A 35 -2.54 -9.85 -15.64
N ASP A 36 -1.58 -9.58 -16.52
CA ASP A 36 -0.57 -8.54 -16.26
C ASP A 36 -1.19 -7.14 -16.18
N SER A 37 -2.17 -6.84 -17.03
CA SER A 37 -2.91 -5.57 -16.99
C SER A 37 -3.70 -5.42 -15.69
N VAL A 38 -4.41 -6.47 -15.25
CA VAL A 38 -5.17 -6.48 -13.98
C VAL A 38 -4.24 -6.28 -12.78
N VAL A 39 -3.11 -6.98 -12.76
CA VAL A 39 -2.09 -6.81 -11.72
C VAL A 39 -1.58 -5.37 -11.72
N GLY A 40 -1.30 -4.77 -12.88
CA GLY A 40 -0.86 -3.38 -12.99
C GLY A 40 -1.86 -2.37 -12.42
N TYR A 41 -3.16 -2.53 -12.73
CA TYR A 41 -4.20 -1.68 -12.15
C TYR A 41 -4.33 -1.85 -10.64
N LEU A 42 -4.27 -3.09 -10.16
CA LEU A 42 -4.30 -3.37 -8.73
C LEU A 42 -3.12 -2.70 -8.03
N ILE A 43 -1.89 -2.82 -8.57
CA ILE A 43 -0.68 -2.21 -7.98
C ILE A 43 -0.86 -0.70 -7.86
N THR A 44 -1.36 -0.07 -8.92
CA THR A 44 -1.64 1.37 -8.93
C THR A 44 -2.68 1.74 -7.87
N LEU A 45 -3.75 0.95 -7.75
CA LEU A 45 -4.78 1.15 -6.73
C LEU A 45 -4.22 1.02 -5.31
N PHE A 46 -3.36 0.02 -5.07
CA PHE A 46 -2.68 -0.17 -3.79
C PHE A 46 -1.76 1.01 -3.46
N PHE A 47 -0.98 1.48 -4.42
CA PHE A 47 -0.11 2.64 -4.26
C PHE A 47 -0.90 3.87 -3.80
N VAL A 48 -1.97 4.22 -4.52
CA VAL A 48 -2.83 5.37 -4.19
C VAL A 48 -3.47 5.20 -2.81
N THR A 49 -3.94 3.99 -2.50
CA THR A 49 -4.58 3.67 -1.22
C THR A 49 -3.62 3.83 -0.05
N VAL A 50 -2.38 3.34 -0.17
CA VAL A 50 -1.36 3.45 0.86
C VAL A 50 -1.00 4.92 1.12
N ILE A 51 -0.86 5.74 0.07
CA ILE A 51 -0.59 7.17 0.22
C ILE A 51 -1.74 7.87 0.96
N ILE A 52 -2.98 7.65 0.54
CA ILE A 52 -4.15 8.25 1.19
C ILE A 52 -4.26 7.78 2.64
N GLY A 53 -4.07 6.48 2.90
CA GLY A 53 -4.07 5.88 4.23
C GLY A 53 -3.01 6.49 5.14
N PHE A 54 -1.80 6.72 4.62
CA PHE A 54 -0.70 7.37 5.32
C PHE A 54 -1.02 8.83 5.66
N VAL A 55 -1.50 9.63 4.71
CA VAL A 55 -1.89 11.03 4.97
C VAL A 55 -2.99 11.09 6.03
N LEU A 56 -4.00 10.22 5.94
CA LEU A 56 -5.08 10.16 6.93
C LEU A 56 -4.58 9.70 8.31
N ALA A 57 -3.62 8.77 8.36
CA ALA A 57 -2.98 8.34 9.61
C ALA A 57 -2.23 9.49 10.29
N LEU A 58 -1.46 10.27 9.53
CA LEU A 58 -0.78 11.46 10.04
C LEU A 58 -1.76 12.53 10.55
N LEU A 59 -2.84 12.80 9.80
CA LEU A 59 -3.88 13.73 10.23
C LEU A 59 -4.60 13.26 11.50
N SER A 60 -4.74 11.94 11.69
CA SER A 60 -5.37 11.36 12.88
C SER A 60 -4.54 11.56 14.16
N ILE A 61 -3.25 11.93 14.07
CA ILE A 61 -2.37 12.14 15.24
C ILE A 61 -2.97 13.16 16.21
N LYS A 62 -3.65 14.20 15.70
CA LYS A 62 -4.28 15.25 16.51
C LYS A 62 -5.57 14.80 17.24
N GLU A 63 -6.12 13.63 16.91
CA GLU A 63 -7.33 13.10 17.54
C GLU A 63 -7.03 12.34 18.85
N LYS A 64 -8.06 12.13 19.68
CA LYS A 64 -7.92 11.38 20.95
C LYS A 64 -7.28 10.00 20.73
N ALA A 65 -6.41 9.61 21.64
CA ALA A 65 -5.76 8.31 21.62
C ALA A 65 -6.80 7.19 21.74
N SER A 66 -6.75 6.24 20.80
CA SER A 66 -7.51 5.00 20.85
C SER A 66 -6.65 3.86 20.34
N LEU A 67 -6.95 2.63 20.75
CA LEU A 67 -6.22 1.44 20.32
C LEU A 67 -6.33 1.24 18.80
N LYS A 68 -7.53 1.48 18.23
CA LYS A 68 -7.77 1.43 16.77
C LYS A 68 -6.94 2.45 16.00
N LYS A 69 -6.76 3.66 16.54
CA LYS A 69 -5.89 4.70 15.96
C LYS A 69 -4.43 4.26 15.93
N HIS A 70 -3.92 3.71 17.03
CA HIS A 70 -2.52 3.25 17.09
C HIS A 70 -2.26 2.15 16.07
N ILE A 71 -3.16 1.15 15.97
CA ILE A 71 -3.04 0.09 14.96
C ILE A 71 -3.05 0.69 13.54
N ALA A 72 -4.03 1.55 13.24
CA ALA A 72 -4.12 2.16 11.91
C ALA A 72 -2.89 3.00 11.55
N LEU A 73 -2.32 3.69 12.54
CA LEU A 73 -1.13 4.51 12.35
C LEU A 73 0.10 3.65 12.08
N VAL A 74 0.34 2.61 12.90
CA VAL A 74 1.46 1.68 12.70
C VAL A 74 1.36 0.98 11.36
N VAL A 75 0.17 0.49 10.98
CA VAL A 75 -0.04 -0.22 9.72
C VAL A 75 0.19 0.70 8.51
N ASN A 76 -0.43 1.89 8.48
CA ASN A 76 -0.25 2.79 7.34
C ASN A 76 1.19 3.29 7.20
N ILE A 77 1.86 3.59 8.32
CA ILE A 77 3.28 3.99 8.30
C ILE A 77 4.14 2.82 7.82
N GLY A 78 3.93 1.62 8.33
CA GLY A 78 4.67 0.43 7.91
C GLY A 78 4.50 0.13 6.43
N LEU A 79 3.27 0.17 5.91
CA LEU A 79 2.97 -0.01 4.49
C LEU A 79 3.60 1.09 3.62
N ALA A 80 3.57 2.35 4.07
CA ALA A 80 4.21 3.45 3.36
C ALA A 80 5.74 3.28 3.29
N LEU A 81 6.38 2.93 4.40
CA LEU A 81 7.82 2.67 4.45
C LEU A 81 8.22 1.51 3.54
N LEU A 82 7.47 0.42 3.56
CA LEU A 82 7.71 -0.74 2.71
C LEU A 82 7.55 -0.39 1.23
N LEU A 83 6.51 0.37 0.88
CA LEU A 83 6.29 0.87 -0.47
C LEU A 83 7.44 1.76 -0.94
N THR A 84 7.89 2.70 -0.10
CA THR A 84 9.04 3.57 -0.39
C THR A 84 10.32 2.75 -0.60
N TYR A 85 10.59 1.79 0.28
CA TYR A 85 11.77 0.93 0.19
C TYR A 85 11.81 0.15 -1.14
N HIS A 86 10.71 -0.51 -1.51
CA HIS A 86 10.65 -1.25 -2.78
C HIS A 86 10.73 -0.33 -3.99
N THR A 87 10.11 0.86 -3.93
CA THR A 87 10.19 1.84 -5.02
C THR A 87 11.63 2.32 -5.22
N LEU A 88 12.34 2.62 -4.12
CA LEU A 88 13.75 3.02 -4.19
C LEU A 88 14.66 1.92 -4.74
N GLN A 89 14.46 0.66 -4.33
CA GLN A 89 15.23 -0.46 -4.89
C GLN A 89 15.01 -0.63 -6.39
N ASN A 90 13.75 -0.57 -6.83
CA ASN A 90 13.43 -0.65 -8.26
C ASN A 90 14.02 0.53 -9.02
N LEU A 91 13.94 1.75 -8.48
CA LEU A 91 14.53 2.94 -9.08
C LEU A 91 16.05 2.84 -9.19
N SER A 92 16.73 2.34 -8.16
CA SER A 92 18.18 2.10 -8.20
C SER A 92 18.56 1.08 -9.26
N THR A 93 17.76 0.01 -9.40
CA THR A 93 17.98 -1.02 -10.41
C THR A 93 17.82 -0.46 -11.83
N ILE A 94 16.78 0.34 -12.05
CA ILE A 94 16.53 1.04 -13.31
C ILE A 94 17.68 2.00 -13.61
N SER A 95 18.07 2.84 -12.64
CA SER A 95 19.17 3.80 -12.81
C SER A 95 20.48 3.13 -13.22
N LYS A 96 20.80 1.97 -12.63
CA LYS A 96 21.98 1.18 -12.99
C LYS A 96 21.89 0.58 -14.39
N ALA A 97 20.70 0.24 -14.88
CA ALA A 97 20.51 -0.28 -16.22
C ALA A 97 20.73 0.78 -17.31
N PHE A 98 20.67 2.07 -16.95
CA PHE A 98 20.90 3.21 -17.83
C PHE A 98 22.23 3.94 -17.57
N SER A 99 23.07 3.43 -16.66
CA SER A 99 24.44 3.94 -16.39
C SER A 99 25.47 3.08 -17.11
#